data_AF-A0A5D9CZJ1-F1
#
_entry.id   AF-A0A5D9CZJ1-F1
#
_cell.length_a   1.000
_cell.length_b   1.000
_cell.length_c   1.000
_cell.angle_alpha   90.00
_cell.angle_beta   90.00
_cell.angle_gamma   90.00
#
_symmetry.space_group_name_H-M   'P 1'
#
loop_
_entity.id
_entity.type
_entity.pdbx_description
1 polymer ?
#
loop_
_entity_poly.entity_id
_entity_poly.type
_entity_poly.pdbx_seq_one_letter_code
_entity_poly.pdbx_strand_id
1 'polypeptide(L)'
;MAIDGLRARQRQALEKAGHRTLWLALSESMSMQQDNFHRLEALHSRYCHGTVATLPDGWTYIVGLFLGMIDDLGDLADAVSLRFERCPDGARAFAFPEMSRWHPHQMNSLRIAQRGLLHASRETCEACGKDNAVPMSVGDGSFFLCQEHQASVQEKLDKLTEDMDERAQFREQVSDILPPTTALLLPMTDYNTRIMRKALLDIKAIAEAQALTGHVIVTKVIESDGQLFLNVRCGPQVDPATQFEIADIVKHAEWESDQSEIGEGERR
;
A
#
# COMPACT_ATOMS: atom_id res chain seq x y z
N MET A 1 -2.37 8.14 -30.47
CA MET A 1 -2.43 8.52 -29.04
C MET A 1 -1.29 9.48 -28.76
N ALA A 2 -1.56 10.65 -28.19
CA ALA A 2 -0.51 11.61 -27.84
C ALA A 2 0.35 11.07 -26.69
N ILE A 3 1.64 11.40 -26.68
CA ILE A 3 2.62 10.97 -25.66
C ILE A 3 2.17 11.41 -24.26
N ASP A 4 1.55 12.58 -24.14
CA ASP A 4 1.03 13.10 -22.88
C ASP A 4 -0.09 12.22 -22.29
N GLY A 5 -0.92 11.63 -23.15
CA GLY A 5 -1.96 10.69 -22.73
C GLY A 5 -1.40 9.37 -22.20
N LEU A 6 -0.23 8.92 -22.71
CA LEU A 6 0.46 7.75 -22.16
C LEU A 6 1.06 8.06 -20.79
N ARG A 7 1.70 9.23 -20.64
CA ARG A 7 2.31 9.67 -19.38
C ARG A 7 1.28 9.85 -18.26
N ALA A 8 0.14 10.46 -18.56
CA ALA A 8 -0.96 10.62 -17.60
C ALA A 8 -1.48 9.26 -17.09
N ARG A 9 -1.62 8.26 -17.98
CA ARG A 9 -2.03 6.90 -17.58
C ARG A 9 -0.99 6.19 -16.73
N GLN A 10 0.29 6.35 -17.06
CA GLN A 10 1.40 5.79 -16.26
C GLN A 10 1.40 6.38 -14.84
N ARG A 11 1.24 7.71 -14.72
CA ARG A 11 1.11 8.40 -13.43
C ARG A 11 -0.06 7.84 -12.63
N GLN A 12 -1.25 7.78 -13.23
CA GLN A 12 -2.44 7.24 -12.56
C GLN A 12 -2.26 5.78 -12.11
N ALA A 13 -1.60 4.94 -12.92
CA ALA A 13 -1.34 3.56 -12.56
C ALA A 13 -0.44 3.43 -11.32
N LEU A 14 0.52 4.34 -11.17
CA LEU A 14 1.47 4.33 -10.06
C LEU A 14 0.91 4.97 -8.80
N GLU A 15 0.10 6.03 -8.92
CA GLU A 15 -0.69 6.56 -7.81
C GLU A 15 -1.60 5.46 -7.24
N LYS A 16 -2.28 4.69 -8.11
CA LYS A 16 -3.08 3.54 -7.68
C LYS A 16 -2.25 2.44 -7.02
N ALA A 17 -1.07 2.14 -7.55
CA ALA A 17 -0.17 1.15 -6.95
C ALA A 17 0.32 1.60 -5.56
N GLY A 18 0.72 2.87 -5.42
CA GLY A 18 1.14 3.46 -4.16
C GLY A 18 0.04 3.43 -3.10
N HIS A 19 -1.18 3.86 -3.45
CA HIS A 19 -2.33 3.77 -2.56
C HIS A 19 -2.64 2.33 -2.16
N ARG A 20 -2.56 1.37 -3.09
CA ARG A 20 -2.79 -0.05 -2.80
C ARG A 20 -1.74 -0.61 -1.83
N THR A 21 -0.47 -0.28 -2.02
CA THR A 21 0.61 -0.71 -1.11
C THR A 21 0.43 -0.11 0.28
N LEU A 22 0.09 1.19 0.37
CA LEU A 22 -0.19 1.84 1.63
C LEU A 22 -1.41 1.22 2.32
N TRP A 23 -2.49 0.95 1.58
CA TRP A 23 -3.68 0.30 2.11
C TRP A 23 -3.36 -1.09 2.69
N LEU A 24 -2.56 -1.90 1.99
CA LEU A 24 -2.15 -3.22 2.47
C LEU A 24 -1.32 -3.12 3.76
N ALA A 25 -0.33 -2.23 3.79
CA ALA A 25 0.51 -2.03 4.97
C ALA A 25 -0.31 -1.55 6.19
N LEU A 26 -1.25 -0.63 5.97
CA LEU A 26 -2.17 -0.17 7.03
C LEU A 26 -3.08 -1.31 7.50
N SER A 27 -3.69 -2.06 6.57
CA SER A 27 -4.57 -3.19 6.89
C SER A 27 -3.84 -4.27 7.69
N GLU A 28 -2.58 -4.55 7.37
CA GLU A 28 -1.75 -5.49 8.13
C GLU A 28 -1.45 -4.95 9.53
N SER A 29 -1.01 -3.69 9.63
CA SER A 29 -0.69 -3.06 10.93
C SER A 29 -1.89 -2.95 11.87
N MET A 30 -3.11 -2.87 11.32
CA MET A 30 -4.36 -2.76 12.08
C MET A 30 -5.04 -4.12 12.27
N SER A 31 -4.50 -5.21 11.71
CA SER A 31 -5.10 -6.53 11.82
C SER A 31 -5.15 -7.02 13.27
N MET A 32 -6.16 -7.85 13.57
CA MET A 32 -6.38 -8.36 14.92
C MET A 32 -5.15 -9.09 15.44
N GLN A 33 -4.70 -8.67 16.62
CA GLN A 33 -3.58 -9.29 17.28
C GLN A 33 -3.98 -10.67 17.79
N GLN A 34 -3.03 -11.61 17.74
CA GLN A 34 -3.26 -13.00 18.10
C GLN A 34 -3.78 -13.15 19.55
N ASP A 35 -3.26 -12.34 20.48
CA ASP A 35 -3.71 -12.34 21.88
C ASP A 35 -5.17 -11.90 22.04
N ASN A 36 -5.62 -10.91 21.25
CA ASN A 36 -6.99 -10.43 21.29
C ASN A 36 -7.95 -11.45 20.67
N PHE A 37 -7.54 -12.09 19.57
CA PHE A 37 -8.28 -13.21 18.99
C PHE A 37 -8.44 -14.36 20.00
N HIS A 38 -7.35 -14.81 20.64
CA HIS A 38 -7.39 -15.89 21.63
C HIS A 38 -8.26 -15.56 22.84
N ARG A 39 -8.32 -14.29 23.26
CA ARG A 39 -9.24 -13.84 24.31
C ARG A 39 -10.70 -13.97 23.88
N LEU A 40 -11.03 -13.56 22.65
CA LEU A 40 -12.38 -13.73 22.09
C LEU A 40 -12.74 -15.21 21.94
N GLU A 41 -11.81 -16.03 21.47
CA GLU A 41 -12.00 -17.48 21.33
C GLU A 41 -12.20 -18.15 22.70
N ALA A 42 -11.42 -17.78 23.72
CA ALA A 42 -11.57 -18.34 25.06
C ALA A 42 -12.95 -18.02 25.68
N LEU A 43 -13.49 -16.83 25.42
CA LEU A 43 -14.79 -16.39 25.96
C LEU A 43 -15.97 -16.90 25.14
N HIS A 44 -15.83 -16.99 23.82
CA HIS A 44 -16.93 -17.25 22.88
C HIS A 44 -16.59 -18.38 21.88
N SER A 45 -15.88 -19.42 22.33
CA SER A 45 -15.35 -20.52 21.49
C SER A 45 -16.36 -21.17 20.55
N ARG A 46 -17.64 -21.18 20.93
CA ARG A 46 -18.72 -21.77 20.12
C ARG A 46 -19.02 -20.98 18.85
N TYR A 47 -18.76 -19.68 18.86
CA TYR A 47 -19.15 -18.75 17.78
C TYR A 47 -17.95 -18.00 17.16
N CYS A 48 -16.82 -17.98 17.86
CA CYS A 48 -15.62 -17.28 17.43
C CYS A 48 -14.90 -18.04 16.32
N HIS A 49 -15.38 -17.90 15.09
CA HIS A 49 -14.72 -18.47 13.91
C HIS A 49 -13.42 -17.73 13.58
N GLY A 50 -12.44 -18.43 12.99
CA GLY A 50 -11.11 -17.86 12.64
C GLY A 50 -11.13 -16.63 11.72
N THR A 51 -12.25 -16.35 11.04
CA THR A 51 -12.44 -15.10 10.29
C THR A 51 -12.39 -13.84 11.17
N VAL A 52 -12.63 -13.97 12.49
CA VAL A 52 -12.48 -12.85 13.43
C VAL A 52 -11.06 -12.28 13.40
N ALA A 53 -10.04 -13.13 13.21
CA ALA A 53 -8.64 -12.70 13.10
C ALA A 53 -8.36 -11.78 11.89
N THR A 54 -9.26 -11.76 10.89
CA THR A 54 -9.13 -10.88 9.72
C THR A 54 -9.74 -9.49 9.94
N LEU A 55 -10.41 -9.28 11.08
CA LEU A 55 -10.95 -7.98 11.44
C LEU A 55 -9.85 -7.07 12.01
N PRO A 56 -10.08 -5.76 12.04
CA PRO A 56 -9.20 -4.82 12.73
C PRO A 56 -9.15 -5.05 14.25
N ASP A 57 -7.97 -4.88 14.83
CA ASP A 57 -7.72 -5.08 16.26
C ASP A 57 -8.54 -4.13 17.13
N GLY A 58 -8.71 -2.88 16.69
CA GLY A 58 -9.54 -1.89 17.38
C GLY A 58 -11.00 -2.31 17.53
N TRP A 59 -11.48 -3.26 16.71
CA TRP A 59 -12.84 -3.78 16.80
C TRP A 59 -13.00 -4.95 17.79
N THR A 60 -11.94 -5.38 18.46
CA THR A 60 -11.98 -6.49 19.43
C THR A 60 -13.14 -6.35 20.43
N TYR A 61 -13.33 -5.14 20.99
CA TYR A 61 -14.38 -4.89 21.98
C TYR A 61 -15.79 -5.03 21.40
N ILE A 62 -16.07 -4.39 20.26
CA ILE A 62 -17.40 -4.43 19.64
C ILE A 62 -17.76 -5.83 19.10
N VAL A 63 -16.75 -6.60 18.67
CA VAL A 63 -16.91 -8.01 18.30
C VAL A 63 -17.24 -8.84 19.53
N GLY A 64 -16.54 -8.63 20.66
CA GLY A 64 -16.86 -9.28 21.92
C GLY A 64 -18.29 -8.97 22.41
N LEU A 65 -18.72 -7.71 22.32
CA LEU A 65 -20.11 -7.33 22.62
C LEU A 65 -21.12 -8.05 21.72
N PHE A 66 -20.82 -8.15 20.42
CA PHE A 66 -21.67 -8.89 19.49
C PHE A 66 -21.74 -10.37 19.86
N LEU A 67 -20.61 -11.03 20.12
CA LEU A 67 -20.57 -12.44 20.50
C LEU A 67 -21.31 -12.70 21.82
N GLY A 68 -21.14 -11.83 22.82
CA GLY A 68 -21.90 -11.90 24.08
C GLY A 68 -23.41 -11.73 23.86
N MET A 69 -23.84 -10.85 22.95
CA MET A 69 -25.25 -10.76 22.58
C MET A 69 -25.76 -12.06 21.95
N ILE A 70 -24.93 -12.81 21.21
CA ILE A 70 -25.34 -14.11 20.64
C ILE A 70 -25.48 -15.18 21.74
N ASP A 71 -24.60 -15.17 22.76
CA ASP A 71 -24.73 -16.06 23.92
C ASP A 71 -26.11 -15.93 24.59
N ASP A 72 -26.66 -14.72 24.64
CA ASP A 72 -27.96 -14.41 25.25
C ASP A 72 -29.19 -14.82 24.40
N LEU A 73 -29.01 -15.19 23.13
CA LEU A 73 -30.12 -15.51 22.20
C LEU A 73 -30.64 -16.96 22.31
N GLY A 74 -30.27 -17.67 23.38
CA GLY A 74 -30.72 -19.03 23.71
C GLY A 74 -29.84 -20.11 23.09
N ASP A 75 -30.41 -21.28 22.84
CA ASP A 75 -29.70 -22.49 22.36
C ASP A 75 -29.26 -22.41 20.88
N LEU A 76 -28.82 -21.23 20.43
CA LEU A 76 -28.25 -20.98 19.11
C LEU A 76 -26.83 -21.54 18.97
N ALA A 77 -26.21 -21.97 20.07
CA ALA A 77 -24.87 -22.53 20.14
C ALA A 77 -24.64 -23.71 19.19
N ASP A 78 -25.65 -24.57 19.04
CA ASP A 78 -25.61 -25.73 18.16
C ASP A 78 -26.32 -25.46 16.82
N ALA A 79 -26.77 -24.22 16.59
CA ALA A 79 -27.63 -23.87 15.48
C ALA A 79 -27.03 -22.84 14.54
N VAL A 80 -25.89 -22.21 14.87
CA VAL A 80 -25.34 -21.09 14.09
C VAL A 80 -23.82 -21.11 14.01
N SER A 81 -23.30 -21.18 12.78
CA SER A 81 -21.93 -20.80 12.47
C SER A 81 -21.85 -19.32 12.11
N LEU A 82 -20.94 -18.57 12.72
CA LEU A 82 -20.71 -17.16 12.40
C LEU A 82 -19.45 -16.98 11.54
N ARG A 83 -19.54 -16.10 10.53
CA ARG A 83 -18.37 -15.62 9.79
C ARG A 83 -18.36 -14.11 9.78
N PHE A 84 -17.17 -13.54 9.83
CA PHE A 84 -16.98 -12.11 9.87
C PHE A 84 -16.27 -11.65 8.62
N GLU A 85 -16.65 -10.48 8.13
CA GLU A 85 -15.99 -9.82 7.02
C GLU A 85 -15.87 -8.33 7.30
N ARG A 86 -14.70 -7.79 7.01
CA ARG A 86 -14.44 -6.36 7.00
C ARG A 86 -14.83 -5.81 5.63
N CYS A 87 -15.94 -5.09 5.55
CA CYS A 87 -16.42 -4.46 4.33
C CYS A 87 -16.05 -2.97 4.29
N PRO A 88 -16.09 -2.31 3.12
CA PRO A 88 -15.84 -0.86 3.01
C PRO A 88 -16.79 0.00 3.85
N ASP A 89 -17.95 -0.56 4.22
CA ASP A 89 -18.98 0.09 5.02
C ASP A 89 -19.02 -0.39 6.47
N GLY A 90 -18.03 -1.17 6.94
CA GLY A 90 -17.92 -1.63 8.32
C GLY A 90 -17.83 -3.16 8.46
N ALA A 91 -17.97 -3.66 9.69
CA ALA A 91 -17.98 -5.08 10.00
C ALA A 91 -19.33 -5.71 9.67
N ARG A 92 -19.30 -6.89 9.04
CA ARG A 92 -20.49 -7.72 8.83
C ARG A 92 -20.29 -9.09 9.45
N ALA A 93 -21.30 -9.55 10.17
CA ALA A 93 -21.39 -10.91 10.69
C ALA A 93 -22.46 -11.69 9.91
N PHE A 94 -22.04 -12.77 9.25
CA PHE A 94 -22.90 -13.70 8.54
C PHE A 94 -23.20 -14.89 9.42
N ALA A 95 -24.47 -15.18 9.63
CA ALA A 95 -24.93 -16.29 10.44
C ALA A 95 -25.48 -17.40 9.55
N PHE A 96 -24.95 -18.60 9.69
CA PHE A 96 -25.35 -19.77 8.93
C PHE A 96 -26.12 -20.72 9.84
N PRO A 97 -27.43 -20.93 9.60
CA PRO A 97 -28.21 -21.87 10.37
C PRO A 97 -27.76 -23.31 10.12
N GLU A 98 -27.33 -24.00 11.16
CA GLU A 98 -27.04 -25.45 11.14
C GLU A 98 -28.30 -26.28 11.44
N MET A 99 -29.33 -25.65 12.01
CA MET A 99 -30.65 -26.26 12.21
C MET A 99 -31.78 -25.42 11.58
N SER A 100 -32.73 -26.12 10.97
CA SER A 100 -33.79 -25.53 10.11
C SER A 100 -34.93 -24.77 10.82
N ARG A 101 -34.92 -24.60 12.14
CA ARG A 101 -36.04 -23.99 12.88
C ARG A 101 -35.59 -22.93 13.89
N TRP A 102 -35.33 -21.71 13.40
CA TRP A 102 -35.18 -20.56 14.28
C TRP A 102 -36.54 -19.95 14.59
N HIS A 103 -36.77 -19.59 15.85
CA HIS A 103 -37.97 -18.86 16.20
C HIS A 103 -37.90 -17.44 15.61
N PRO A 104 -39.02 -16.85 15.13
CA PRO A 104 -39.02 -15.49 14.57
C PRO A 104 -38.40 -14.43 15.49
N HIS A 105 -38.52 -14.62 16.80
CA HIS A 105 -37.89 -13.76 17.79
C HIS A 105 -36.36 -13.83 17.74
N GLN A 106 -35.78 -15.03 17.66
CA GLN A 106 -34.33 -15.24 17.56
C GLN A 106 -33.76 -14.64 16.26
N MET A 107 -34.47 -14.85 15.14
CA MET A 107 -34.10 -14.24 13.86
C MET A 107 -34.08 -12.70 13.94
N ASN A 108 -35.09 -12.11 14.58
CA ASN A 108 -35.17 -10.67 14.73
C ASN A 108 -34.07 -10.13 15.64
N SER A 109 -33.79 -10.80 16.75
CA SER A 109 -32.73 -10.38 17.67
C SER A 109 -31.33 -10.52 17.06
N LEU A 110 -31.06 -11.58 16.31
CA LEU A 110 -29.83 -11.69 15.51
C LEU A 110 -29.70 -10.52 14.53
N ARG A 111 -30.78 -10.20 13.80
CA ARG A 111 -30.77 -9.07 12.87
C ARG A 111 -30.47 -7.74 13.57
N ILE A 112 -30.97 -7.55 14.78
CA ILE A 112 -30.66 -6.37 15.61
C ILE A 112 -29.18 -6.38 15.99
N ALA A 113 -28.64 -7.50 16.47
CA ALA A 113 -27.23 -7.64 16.83
C ALA A 113 -26.29 -7.38 15.63
N GLN A 114 -26.60 -7.94 14.45
CA GLN A 114 -25.84 -7.71 13.21
C GLN A 114 -25.84 -6.24 12.79
N ARG A 115 -26.99 -5.56 12.91
CA ARG A 115 -27.09 -4.11 12.66
C ARG A 115 -26.30 -3.31 13.68
N GLY A 116 -26.39 -3.70 14.96
CA GLY A 116 -25.62 -3.09 16.04
C GLY A 116 -24.12 -3.16 15.77
N LEU A 117 -23.61 -4.33 15.39
CA LEU A 117 -22.21 -4.52 15.00
C LEU A 117 -21.81 -3.61 13.83
N LEU A 118 -22.64 -3.56 12.77
CA LEU A 118 -22.36 -2.71 11.61
C LEU A 118 -22.29 -1.23 12.02
N HIS A 119 -23.23 -0.75 12.83
CA HIS A 119 -23.21 0.63 13.32
C HIS A 119 -22.00 0.91 14.21
N ALA A 120 -21.74 0.06 15.19
CA ALA A 120 -20.60 0.20 16.09
C ALA A 120 -19.27 0.23 15.31
N SER A 121 -19.10 -0.65 14.33
CA SER A 121 -17.88 -0.69 13.50
C SER A 121 -17.60 0.59 12.70
N ARG A 122 -18.62 1.40 12.42
CA ARG A 122 -18.47 2.69 11.73
C ARG A 122 -18.04 3.80 12.67
N GLU A 123 -18.36 3.67 13.95
CA GLU A 123 -18.09 4.65 15.00
C GLU A 123 -16.83 4.31 15.80
N THR A 124 -16.36 3.06 15.72
CA THR A 124 -15.17 2.57 16.41
C THR A 124 -13.95 2.53 15.49
N CYS A 125 -12.85 3.11 15.95
CA CYS A 125 -11.59 3.18 15.23
C CYS A 125 -10.99 1.79 14.99
N GLU A 126 -10.66 1.47 13.73
CA GLU A 126 -10.04 0.19 13.33
C GLU A 126 -8.67 -0.05 13.98
N ALA A 127 -7.92 1.02 14.28
CA ALA A 127 -6.56 0.92 14.83
C ALA A 127 -6.52 0.81 16.37
N CYS A 128 -7.38 1.53 17.08
CA CYS A 128 -7.26 1.66 18.55
C CYS A 128 -8.56 1.44 19.34
N GLY A 129 -9.69 1.23 18.66
CA GLY A 129 -10.97 0.96 19.32
C GLY A 129 -11.63 2.17 20.01
N LYS A 130 -11.07 3.38 19.88
CA LYS A 130 -11.74 4.61 20.36
C LYS A 130 -12.99 4.91 19.51
N ASP A 131 -14.01 5.48 20.14
CA ASP A 131 -15.21 5.98 19.47
C ASP A 131 -14.94 7.25 18.65
N ASN A 132 -15.97 7.71 17.92
CA ASN A 132 -15.92 8.87 17.00
C ASN A 132 -15.01 8.66 15.79
N ALA A 133 -14.93 7.43 15.29
CA ALA A 133 -14.31 7.14 14.01
C ALA A 133 -15.13 7.74 12.86
N VAL A 134 -14.43 8.20 11.84
CA VAL A 134 -15.02 8.74 10.60
C VAL A 134 -14.33 8.05 9.42
N PRO A 135 -15.05 7.78 8.31
CA PRO A 135 -14.46 7.15 7.14
C PRO A 135 -13.34 8.00 6.52
N MET A 136 -12.20 7.37 6.26
CA MET A 136 -11.06 7.92 5.54
C MET A 136 -10.76 7.02 4.33
N SER A 137 -10.59 7.62 3.15
CA SER A 137 -10.31 6.88 1.91
C SER A 137 -8.81 6.78 1.65
N VAL A 138 -8.34 5.60 1.25
CA VAL A 138 -6.97 5.31 0.83
C VAL A 138 -7.07 4.57 -0.50
N GLY A 139 -6.97 5.31 -1.61
CA GLY A 139 -7.22 4.77 -2.95
C GLY A 139 -8.67 4.29 -3.12
N ASP A 140 -8.82 3.03 -3.54
CA ASP A 140 -10.15 2.40 -3.72
C ASP A 140 -10.72 1.81 -2.40
N GLY A 141 -9.94 1.81 -1.32
CA GLY A 141 -10.35 1.33 0.00
C GLY A 141 -10.71 2.47 0.96
N SER A 142 -11.47 2.15 2.00
CA SER A 142 -11.76 3.05 3.14
C SER A 142 -11.29 2.43 4.44
N PHE A 143 -11.12 3.23 5.49
CA PHE A 143 -10.97 2.83 6.90
C PHE A 143 -11.82 3.72 7.82
N PHE A 144 -12.26 3.20 8.96
CA PHE A 144 -12.87 3.99 10.03
C PHE A 144 -11.83 4.32 11.09
N LEU A 145 -11.40 5.58 11.15
CA LEU A 145 -10.30 6.01 12.01
C LEU A 145 -10.71 7.20 12.87
N CYS A 146 -10.18 7.26 14.10
CA CYS A 146 -10.28 8.47 14.93
C CYS A 146 -9.33 9.56 14.44
N GLN A 147 -9.52 10.80 14.90
CA GLN A 147 -8.77 11.97 14.44
C GLN A 147 -7.23 11.80 14.49
N GLU A 148 -6.70 11.16 15.54
CA GLU A 148 -5.26 10.90 15.68
C GLU A 148 -4.72 9.99 14.57
N HIS A 149 -5.41 8.87 14.30
CA HIS A 149 -5.00 7.93 13.26
C HIS A 149 -5.29 8.45 11.85
N GLN A 150 -6.32 9.27 11.68
CA GLN A 150 -6.54 10.00 10.43
C GLN A 150 -5.39 10.92 10.11
N ALA A 151 -4.92 11.71 11.08
CA ALA A 151 -3.78 12.61 10.87
C ALA A 151 -2.52 11.82 10.46
N SER A 152 -2.24 10.70 11.13
CA SER A 152 -1.10 9.84 10.77
C SER A 152 -1.22 9.21 9.37
N VAL A 153 -2.41 8.76 8.97
CA VAL A 153 -2.63 8.24 7.61
C VAL A 153 -2.57 9.35 6.57
N GLN A 154 -3.05 10.55 6.90
CA GLN A 154 -2.99 11.71 6.02
C GLN A 154 -1.54 12.11 5.76
N GLU A 155 -0.70 12.16 6.78
CA GLU A 155 0.73 12.42 6.63
C GLU A 155 1.40 11.41 5.67
N LYS A 156 1.03 10.12 5.77
CA LYS A 156 1.52 9.08 4.83
C LYS A 156 1.02 9.28 3.40
N LEU A 157 -0.22 9.73 3.22
CA LEU A 157 -0.78 10.05 1.91
C LEU A 157 -0.16 11.30 1.28
N ASP A 158 0.06 12.33 2.11
CA ASP A 158 0.69 13.59 1.70
C ASP A 158 2.12 13.30 1.25
N LYS A 159 2.88 12.54 2.06
CA LYS A 159 4.24 12.09 1.70
C LYS A 159 4.26 11.29 0.40
N LEU A 160 3.33 10.36 0.21
CA LEU A 160 3.22 9.59 -1.04
C LEU A 160 2.96 10.51 -2.24
N THR A 161 2.14 11.54 -2.06
CA THR A 161 1.82 12.53 -3.10
C THR A 161 3.05 13.39 -3.42
N GLU A 162 3.75 13.88 -2.40
CA GLU A 162 5.01 14.62 -2.54
C GLU A 162 6.07 13.80 -3.27
N ASP A 163 6.29 12.54 -2.86
CA ASP A 163 7.24 11.63 -3.52
C ASP A 163 6.90 11.42 -5.00
N MET A 164 5.60 11.36 -5.35
CA MET A 164 5.16 11.25 -6.74
C MET A 164 5.41 12.54 -7.53
N ASP A 165 5.12 13.69 -6.95
CA ASP A 165 5.34 14.99 -7.59
C ASP A 165 6.83 15.27 -7.79
N GLU A 166 7.68 14.96 -6.82
CA GLU A 166 9.13 15.08 -6.95
C GLU A 166 9.68 14.18 -8.07
N ARG A 167 9.17 12.95 -8.20
CA ARG A 167 9.56 12.04 -9.29
C ARG A 167 9.10 12.57 -10.64
N ALA A 168 7.90 13.14 -10.71
CA ALA A 168 7.38 13.76 -11.93
C ALA A 168 8.25 14.96 -12.35
N GLN A 169 8.58 15.85 -11.41
CA GLN A 169 9.47 17.00 -11.66
C GLN A 169 10.86 16.55 -12.11
N PHE A 170 11.44 15.56 -11.43
CA PHE A 170 12.74 15.00 -11.82
C PHE A 170 12.71 14.43 -13.24
N ARG A 171 11.66 13.67 -13.59
CA ARG A 171 11.50 13.14 -14.95
C ARG A 171 11.48 14.26 -16.01
N GLU A 172 10.77 15.36 -15.75
CA GLU A 172 10.76 16.49 -16.67
C GLU A 172 12.15 17.12 -16.81
N GLN A 173 12.91 17.22 -15.72
CA GLN A 173 14.30 17.71 -15.76
C GLN A 173 15.20 16.85 -16.64
N VAL A 174 15.06 15.52 -16.65
CA VAL A 174 15.89 14.61 -17.45
C VAL A 174 15.22 14.14 -18.74
N SER A 175 14.11 14.78 -19.14
CA SER A 175 13.28 14.32 -20.27
C SER A 175 14.00 14.29 -21.62
N ASP A 176 15.00 15.15 -21.82
CA ASP A 176 15.74 15.28 -23.08
C ASP A 176 16.66 14.09 -23.39
N ILE A 177 17.07 13.35 -22.36
CA ILE A 177 17.92 12.16 -22.48
C ILE A 177 17.12 10.86 -22.33
N LEU A 178 15.79 10.94 -22.19
CA LEU A 178 14.92 9.78 -21.99
C LEU A 178 14.07 9.50 -23.22
N PRO A 179 13.83 8.22 -23.53
CA PRO A 179 12.77 7.85 -24.46
C PRO A 179 11.43 8.43 -23.98
N PRO A 180 10.57 8.92 -24.89
CA PRO A 180 9.28 9.49 -24.53
C PRO A 180 8.36 8.49 -23.81
N THR A 181 8.61 7.20 -23.98
CA THR A 181 7.89 6.07 -23.38
C THR A 181 8.45 5.62 -22.03
N THR A 182 9.64 6.09 -21.64
CA THR A 182 10.26 5.64 -20.39
C THR A 182 9.52 6.22 -19.19
N ALA A 183 8.96 5.30 -18.40
CA ALA A 183 8.44 5.60 -17.09
C ALA A 183 9.61 5.58 -16.10
N LEU A 184 10.16 6.75 -15.77
CA LEU A 184 11.09 6.92 -14.64
C LEU A 184 10.42 6.77 -13.27
N LEU A 185 9.24 6.18 -13.25
CA LEU A 185 8.34 6.18 -12.13
C LEU A 185 8.29 4.80 -11.44
N LEU A 186 9.20 3.89 -11.81
CA LEU A 186 9.30 2.60 -11.13
C LEU A 186 9.75 2.83 -9.68
N PRO A 187 9.05 2.24 -8.69
CA PRO A 187 9.50 2.31 -7.31
C PRO A 187 10.87 1.65 -7.18
N MET A 188 11.81 2.38 -6.59
CA MET A 188 13.16 1.94 -6.24
C MET A 188 13.38 2.21 -4.76
N THR A 189 14.38 1.58 -4.15
CA THR A 189 14.84 1.95 -2.80
C THR A 189 15.31 3.40 -2.75
N ASP A 190 15.32 4.00 -1.57
CA ASP A 190 15.75 5.40 -1.39
C ASP A 190 17.21 5.60 -1.83
N TYR A 191 18.09 4.64 -1.54
CA TYR A 191 19.49 4.73 -1.95
C TYR A 191 19.65 4.61 -3.48
N ASN A 192 18.97 3.66 -4.13
CA ASN A 192 19.02 3.53 -5.59
C ASN A 192 18.40 4.74 -6.27
N THR A 193 17.33 5.29 -5.70
CA THR A 193 16.71 6.52 -6.20
C THR A 193 17.73 7.66 -6.21
N ARG A 194 18.53 7.82 -5.15
CA ARG A 194 19.56 8.86 -5.07
C ARG A 194 20.70 8.62 -6.07
N ILE A 195 21.21 7.39 -6.17
CA ILE A 195 22.29 7.01 -7.09
C ILE A 195 21.86 7.24 -8.54
N MET A 196 20.66 6.74 -8.88
CA MET A 196 20.05 6.92 -10.20
C MET A 196 19.86 8.40 -10.54
N ARG A 197 19.35 9.22 -9.61
CA ARG A 197 19.16 10.65 -9.84
C ARG A 197 20.48 11.36 -10.16
N LYS A 198 21.53 11.08 -9.38
CA LYS A 198 22.87 11.63 -9.60
C LYS A 198 23.40 11.24 -10.98
N ALA A 199 23.40 9.95 -11.30
CA ALA A 199 23.89 9.43 -12.57
C ALA A 199 23.19 10.07 -13.78
N LEU A 200 21.86 10.21 -13.74
CA LEU A 200 21.11 10.82 -14.84
C LEU A 200 21.38 12.31 -15.00
N LEU A 201 21.56 13.05 -13.89
CA LEU A 201 21.92 14.46 -13.95
C LEU A 201 23.33 14.65 -14.51
N ASP A 202 24.28 13.80 -14.12
CA ASP A 202 25.66 13.84 -14.62
C ASP A 202 25.70 13.53 -16.13
N ILE A 203 24.98 12.50 -16.58
CA ILE A 203 24.84 12.16 -18.01
C ILE A 203 24.19 13.33 -18.78
N LYS A 204 23.15 13.94 -18.20
CA LYS A 204 22.49 15.11 -18.79
C LYS A 204 23.47 16.28 -18.94
N ALA A 205 24.25 16.58 -17.90
CA ALA A 205 25.21 17.67 -17.90
C ALA A 205 26.27 17.50 -19.01
N ILE A 206 26.77 16.27 -19.21
CA ILE A 206 27.70 15.96 -20.31
C ILE A 206 27.01 16.17 -21.66
N ALA A 207 25.79 15.66 -21.83
CA ALA A 207 25.05 15.80 -23.08
C ALA A 207 24.78 17.28 -23.42
N GLU A 208 24.45 18.11 -22.43
CA GLU A 208 24.24 19.55 -22.63
C GLU A 208 25.54 20.30 -22.90
N ALA A 209 26.60 20.05 -22.13
CA ALA A 209 27.89 20.72 -22.27
C ALA A 209 28.52 20.52 -23.65
N GLN A 210 28.26 19.36 -24.27
CA GLN A 210 28.76 19.01 -25.59
C GLN A 210 27.75 19.19 -26.72
N ALA A 211 26.55 19.75 -26.43
CA ALA A 211 25.46 19.92 -27.39
C ALA A 211 25.02 18.61 -28.09
N LEU A 212 25.02 17.50 -27.35
CA LEU A 212 24.65 16.15 -27.80
C LEU A 212 23.21 15.76 -27.42
N THR A 213 22.36 16.72 -27.09
CA THR A 213 20.96 16.50 -26.74
C THR A 213 20.23 15.76 -27.87
N GLY A 214 19.53 14.66 -27.55
CA GLY A 214 18.89 13.78 -28.52
C GLY A 214 19.81 12.74 -29.18
N HIS A 215 21.13 12.81 -28.95
CA HIS A 215 22.10 11.80 -29.38
C HIS A 215 22.52 10.87 -28.23
N VAL A 216 22.24 11.23 -26.98
CA VAL A 216 22.42 10.39 -25.80
C VAL A 216 21.03 10.02 -25.27
N ILE A 217 20.74 8.71 -25.20
CA ILE A 217 19.43 8.21 -24.77
C ILE A 217 19.59 7.15 -23.70
N VAL A 218 19.08 7.40 -22.50
CA VAL A 218 19.00 6.43 -21.42
C VAL A 218 17.83 5.48 -21.69
N THR A 219 18.14 4.27 -22.13
CA THR A 219 17.15 3.30 -22.62
C THR A 219 16.59 2.39 -21.55
N LYS A 220 17.31 2.19 -20.44
CA LYS A 220 16.91 1.29 -19.35
C LYS A 220 17.29 1.91 -18.02
N VAL A 221 16.34 1.95 -17.10
CA VAL A 221 16.52 2.33 -15.69
C VAL A 221 15.60 1.41 -14.88
N ILE A 222 16.17 0.39 -14.24
CA ILE A 222 15.40 -0.55 -13.40
C ILE A 222 16.18 -0.90 -12.15
N GLU A 223 15.46 -1.24 -11.09
CA GLU A 223 16.00 -1.96 -9.95
C GLU A 223 15.56 -3.42 -10.05
N SER A 224 16.48 -4.36 -9.83
CA SER A 224 16.21 -5.79 -9.74
C SER A 224 17.00 -6.36 -8.58
N ASP A 225 16.32 -7.06 -7.67
CA ASP A 225 16.92 -7.69 -6.49
C ASP A 225 17.74 -6.73 -5.60
N GLY A 226 17.41 -5.44 -5.58
CA GLY A 226 18.16 -4.42 -4.82
C GLY A 226 19.25 -3.71 -5.64
N GLN A 227 19.58 -4.22 -6.81
CA GLN A 227 20.61 -3.66 -7.67
C GLN A 227 20.03 -2.77 -8.78
N LEU A 228 20.67 -1.61 -8.99
CA LEU A 228 20.36 -0.66 -10.05
C LEU A 228 21.01 -1.10 -11.37
N PHE A 229 20.22 -1.09 -12.46
CA PHE A 229 20.71 -1.32 -13.82
C PHE A 229 20.37 -0.13 -14.72
N LEU A 230 21.41 0.44 -15.35
CA LEU A 230 21.31 1.59 -16.23
C LEU A 230 21.87 1.25 -17.61
N ASN A 231 21.19 1.68 -18.68
CA ASN A 231 21.73 1.54 -20.03
C ASN A 231 21.57 2.83 -20.83
N VAL A 232 22.66 3.28 -21.43
CA VAL A 232 22.70 4.49 -22.26
C VAL A 232 23.13 4.12 -23.67
N ARG A 233 22.33 4.57 -24.64
CA ARG A 233 22.64 4.45 -26.05
C ARG A 233 23.16 5.78 -26.56
N CYS A 234 24.38 5.78 -27.07
CA CYS A 234 24.98 6.92 -27.74
C CYS A 234 24.80 6.81 -29.26
N GLY A 235 24.45 7.92 -29.90
CA GLY A 235 24.31 8.05 -31.34
C GLY A 235 25.66 8.23 -32.04
N PRO A 236 25.67 8.22 -33.39
CA PRO A 236 26.90 8.30 -34.18
C PRO A 236 27.63 9.65 -34.06
N GLN A 237 26.99 10.67 -33.50
CA GLN A 237 27.56 12.00 -33.32
C GLN A 237 28.32 12.17 -32.00
N VAL A 238 28.22 11.19 -31.08
CA VAL A 238 28.92 11.20 -29.80
C VAL A 238 30.32 10.63 -30.02
N ASP A 239 31.36 11.39 -29.71
CA ASP A 239 32.74 10.93 -29.84
C ASP A 239 33.08 9.83 -28.82
N PRO A 240 34.09 8.98 -29.09
CA PRO A 240 34.42 7.85 -28.22
C PRO A 240 34.83 8.23 -26.79
N ALA A 241 35.41 9.42 -26.56
CA ALA A 241 35.82 9.83 -25.22
C ALA A 241 34.60 10.12 -24.35
N THR A 242 33.62 10.82 -24.92
CA THR A 242 32.34 11.11 -24.27
C THR A 242 31.51 9.85 -24.03
N GLN A 243 31.53 8.90 -24.99
CA GLN A 243 30.92 7.59 -24.78
C GLN A 243 31.53 6.85 -23.58
N PHE A 244 32.85 6.96 -23.41
CA PHE A 244 33.56 6.35 -22.28
C PHE A 244 33.19 7.02 -20.95
N GLU A 245 33.13 8.35 -20.90
CA GLU A 245 32.75 9.11 -19.71
C GLU A 245 31.32 8.77 -19.24
N ILE A 246 30.37 8.70 -20.17
CA ILE A 246 28.99 8.28 -19.88
C ILE A 246 28.95 6.83 -19.39
N ALA A 247 29.72 5.92 -20.01
CA ALA A 247 29.79 4.53 -19.60
C ALA A 247 30.40 4.36 -18.21
N ASP A 248 31.38 5.19 -17.85
CA ASP A 248 32.00 5.20 -16.52
C ASP A 248 30.99 5.64 -15.45
N ILE A 249 30.20 6.69 -15.69
CA ILE A 249 29.11 7.10 -14.79
C ILE A 249 28.11 5.96 -14.57
N VAL A 250 27.69 5.29 -15.65
CA VAL A 250 26.78 4.14 -15.56
C VAL A 250 27.38 3.04 -14.70
N LYS A 251 28.64 2.65 -14.98
CA LYS A 251 29.31 1.59 -14.23
C LYS A 251 29.54 1.94 -12.77
N HIS A 252 29.87 3.19 -12.50
CA HIS A 252 30.03 3.69 -11.14
C HIS A 252 28.71 3.65 -10.37
N ALA A 253 27.60 4.06 -10.99
CA ALA A 253 26.28 3.99 -10.37
C ALA A 253 25.83 2.54 -10.09
N GLU A 254 26.05 1.61 -11.03
CA GLU A 254 25.77 0.18 -10.82
C GLU A 254 26.64 -0.39 -9.68
N TRP A 255 27.90 0.02 -9.59
CA TRP A 255 28.81 -0.38 -8.51
C TRP A 255 28.41 0.21 -7.15
N GLU A 256 28.06 1.50 -7.07
CA GLU A 256 27.61 2.14 -5.82
C GLU A 256 26.33 1.46 -5.27
N SER A 257 25.44 1.04 -6.17
CA SER A 257 24.23 0.29 -5.84
C SER A 257 24.56 -1.07 -5.21
N ASP A 258 25.45 -1.83 -5.86
CA ASP A 258 25.93 -3.15 -5.40
C ASP A 258 26.60 -3.07 -4.01
N GLN A 259 27.43 -2.05 -3.78
CA GLN A 259 28.04 -1.82 -2.45
C GLN A 259 27.02 -1.44 -1.37
N SER A 260 25.99 -0.68 -1.73
CA SER A 260 24.94 -0.26 -0.80
C SER A 260 24.07 -1.45 -0.38
N GLU A 261 23.79 -2.37 -1.30
CA GLU A 261 23.06 -3.60 -1.05
C GLU A 261 23.81 -4.52 -0.07
N ILE A 262 25.12 -4.75 -0.31
CA ILE A 262 25.97 -5.56 0.57
C ILE A 262 26.02 -4.98 1.99
N GLY A 263 26.14 -3.64 2.11
CA GLY A 263 26.19 -2.96 3.39
C GLY A 263 24.88 -2.99 4.19
N GLU A 264 23.72 -3.14 3.54
CA GLU A 264 22.43 -3.38 4.21
C GLU A 264 22.22 -4.85 4.55
N GLY A 265 22.73 -5.77 3.73
CA GLY A 265 22.70 -7.21 3.98
C GLY A 265 23.49 -7.63 5.23
N GLU A 266 24.60 -6.96 5.53
CA GLU A 266 25.39 -7.19 6.75
C GLU A 266 24.78 -6.61 8.04
N ARG A 267 23.74 -5.76 7.92
CA ARG A 267 23.06 -5.11 9.07
C ARG A 267 21.72 -5.75 9.43
N ARG A 268 21.27 -6.77 8.69
CA ARG A 268 20.12 -7.61 9.04
C ARG A 268 20.57 -8.88 9.73
#